data_AF-X6NCH6-F1
#
_entry.id   AF-X6NCH6-F1
#
_cell.length_a   1.000
_cell.length_b   1.000
_cell.length_c   1.000
_cell.angle_alpha   90.00
_cell.angle_beta   90.00
_cell.angle_gamma   90.00
#
_symmetry.space_group_name_H-M   'P 1'
#
loop_
_entity.id
_entity.type
_entity.pdbx_description
1 polymer ?
#
loop_
_entity_poly.entity_id
_entity_poly.type
_entity_poly.pdbx_seq_one_letter_code
_entity_poly.pdbx_strand_id
1 'polypeptide(L)'
;MEKTIFLTCVLFAYFDLFTLSVHSLVVNDLVIPVCPTNITLSNFSLSSGNGFPTYDTKVELCQQQSSTPNVYDLFVKFDMFDENPSSPYTKCNQPLYEYDSVEMFIAAYNPNDNENMYPTTYFEFEMNPNGALFASLITNTCDDCSCITGVLQSCTNTNDIPYYQAQIYDNNSWSAVLVVSVQWITENTYPNATNIEETHLRANFYRIDVLNNGEEYEYSSWNPTYKDPPCFHVPSSFGYFSLS
;
A
#
# COMPACT_ATOMS: atom_id res chain seq x y z
N MET A 1 65.48 23.53 -47.78
CA MET A 1 66.03 22.78 -46.63
C MET A 1 65.12 23.10 -45.46
N GLU A 2 64.32 22.21 -44.86
CA GLU A 2 64.24 20.75 -44.83
C GLU A 2 62.79 20.30 -44.54
N LYS A 3 62.44 19.19 -45.18
CA LYS A 3 61.62 18.02 -44.74
C LYS A 3 60.29 18.19 -43.99
N THR A 4 59.26 17.81 -44.75
CA THR A 4 57.99 17.16 -44.39
C THR A 4 58.15 15.98 -43.43
N ILE A 5 57.27 15.85 -42.43
CA ILE A 5 56.82 14.57 -41.86
C ILE A 5 55.29 14.64 -41.65
N PHE A 6 54.57 13.76 -42.35
CA PHE A 6 53.17 13.43 -42.12
C PHE A 6 53.09 12.47 -40.93
N LEU A 7 52.22 12.74 -39.95
CA LEU A 7 51.79 11.74 -38.97
C LEU A 7 50.25 11.71 -38.95
N THR A 8 49.71 10.68 -39.58
CA THR A 8 48.31 10.27 -39.54
C THR A 8 47.99 9.76 -38.13
N CYS A 9 47.08 10.44 -37.43
CA CYS A 9 46.51 9.95 -36.17
C CYS A 9 45.18 9.26 -36.48
N VAL A 10 45.15 7.92 -36.41
CA VAL A 10 43.95 7.11 -36.51
C VAL A 10 43.32 7.05 -35.12
N LEU A 11 42.22 7.76 -34.90
CA LEU A 11 41.38 7.56 -33.72
C LEU A 11 40.54 6.28 -33.91
N PHE A 12 40.83 5.25 -33.11
CA PHE A 12 39.90 4.15 -32.87
C PHE A 12 38.91 4.58 -31.79
N ALA A 13 37.65 4.80 -32.16
CA ALA A 13 36.55 4.90 -31.21
C ALA A 13 36.15 3.49 -30.78
N TYR A 14 36.42 3.12 -29.53
CA TYR A 14 35.82 1.97 -28.88
C TYR A 14 34.37 2.34 -28.53
N PHE A 15 33.41 1.74 -29.24
CA PHE A 15 32.01 1.71 -28.82
C PHE A 15 31.82 0.48 -27.93
N ASP A 16 31.87 0.67 -26.61
CA ASP A 16 31.41 -0.34 -25.66
C ASP A 16 29.88 -0.36 -25.71
N LEU A 17 29.35 -1.36 -26.41
CA LEU A 17 27.95 -1.77 -26.32
C LEU A 17 27.74 -2.48 -24.98
N PHE A 18 27.48 -1.71 -23.93
CA PHE A 18 26.84 -2.24 -22.73
C PHE A 18 25.44 -2.73 -23.12
N THR A 19 25.31 -4.04 -23.25
CA THR A 19 24.01 -4.69 -23.25
C THR A 19 23.44 -4.59 -21.84
N LEU A 20 22.59 -3.58 -21.62
CA LEU A 20 21.70 -3.54 -20.47
C LEU A 20 20.76 -4.74 -20.57
N SER A 21 21.09 -5.80 -19.83
CA SER A 21 20.15 -6.87 -19.55
C SER A 21 19.04 -6.28 -18.68
N VAL A 22 17.94 -5.91 -19.32
CA VAL A 22 16.69 -5.58 -18.65
C VAL A 22 16.19 -6.91 -18.07
N HIS A 23 16.56 -7.21 -16.84
CA HIS A 23 15.82 -8.19 -16.07
C HIS A 23 14.46 -7.54 -15.83
N SER A 24 13.48 -7.91 -16.65
CA SER A 24 12.07 -7.76 -16.27
C SER A 24 11.95 -8.48 -14.93
N LEU A 25 11.88 -7.71 -13.85
CA LEU A 25 11.42 -8.20 -12.57
C LEU A 25 10.00 -8.64 -12.84
N VAL A 26 9.78 -9.95 -12.96
CA VAL A 26 8.45 -10.52 -12.97
C VAL A 26 7.86 -10.16 -11.61
N VAL A 27 7.06 -9.11 -11.59
CA VAL A 27 6.22 -8.76 -10.48
C VAL A 27 5.20 -9.88 -10.39
N ASN A 28 5.33 -10.73 -9.37
CA ASN A 28 4.36 -11.80 -9.16
C ASN A 28 3.16 -11.20 -8.42
N ASP A 29 2.05 -11.07 -9.12
CA ASP A 29 0.77 -10.71 -8.51
C ASP A 29 0.40 -11.75 -7.44
N LEU A 30 0.10 -11.29 -6.23
CA LEU A 30 -0.51 -12.12 -5.22
C LEU A 30 -2.00 -12.28 -5.55
N VAL A 31 -2.44 -13.52 -5.72
CA VAL A 31 -3.84 -13.83 -6.01
C VAL A 31 -4.65 -13.75 -4.72
N ILE A 32 -5.63 -12.85 -4.65
CA ILE A 32 -6.60 -12.74 -3.56
C ILE A 32 -7.72 -13.76 -3.81
N PRO A 33 -7.84 -14.81 -2.97
CA PRO A 33 -8.81 -15.87 -3.18
C PRO A 33 -10.22 -15.45 -2.73
N VAL A 34 -11.23 -16.19 -3.19
CA VAL A 34 -12.59 -16.10 -2.64
C VAL A 34 -12.64 -16.63 -1.20
N CYS A 35 -13.27 -15.87 -0.30
CA CYS A 35 -13.50 -16.27 1.10
C CYS A 35 -14.28 -17.61 1.17
N PRO A 36 -14.05 -18.50 2.15
CA PRO A 36 -13.26 -18.29 3.38
C PRO A 36 -11.77 -18.61 3.23
N THR A 37 -11.30 -18.96 2.03
CA THR A 37 -9.86 -19.07 1.78
C THR A 37 -9.27 -17.67 1.82
N ASN A 38 -8.11 -17.49 2.45
CA ASN A 38 -7.41 -16.21 2.49
C ASN A 38 -5.94 -16.38 2.12
N ILE A 39 -5.30 -15.28 1.76
CA ILE A 39 -3.84 -15.15 1.81
C ILE A 39 -3.47 -14.40 3.07
N THR A 40 -2.31 -14.72 3.63
CA THR A 40 -1.75 -14.01 4.79
C THR A 40 -0.47 -13.29 4.38
N LEU A 41 -0.49 -11.97 4.49
CA LEU A 41 0.69 -11.13 4.43
C LEU A 41 1.32 -11.10 5.82
N SER A 42 2.64 -11.27 5.89
CA SER A 42 3.43 -11.32 7.12
C SER A 42 4.84 -10.81 6.84
N ASN A 43 5.71 -10.81 7.85
CA ASN A 43 7.07 -10.30 7.76
C ASN A 43 7.12 -8.81 7.43
N PHE A 44 6.29 -8.03 8.13
CA PHE A 44 6.41 -6.58 8.09
C PHE A 44 7.82 -6.17 8.51
N SER A 45 8.33 -5.13 7.89
CA SER A 45 9.64 -4.56 8.21
C SER A 45 9.49 -3.08 8.49
N LEU A 46 10.44 -2.52 9.24
CA LEU A 46 10.48 -1.07 9.45
C LEU A 46 10.51 -0.39 8.08
N SER A 47 9.74 0.68 7.90
CA SER A 47 9.57 1.30 6.58
C SER A 47 10.85 1.93 6.03
N SER A 48 11.83 2.19 6.90
CA SER A 48 13.21 2.55 6.52
C SER A 48 14.00 1.41 5.86
N GLY A 49 13.51 0.17 5.96
CA GLY A 49 14.19 -1.06 5.55
C GLY A 49 15.19 -1.60 6.58
N ASN A 50 15.36 -0.95 7.73
CA ASN A 50 16.41 -1.24 8.70
C ASN A 50 16.04 -2.34 9.73
N GLY A 51 15.38 -3.40 9.28
CA GLY A 51 15.04 -4.55 10.13
C GLY A 51 13.54 -4.74 10.34
N PHE A 52 13.18 -5.40 11.43
CA PHE A 52 11.81 -5.81 11.76
C PHE A 52 11.25 -4.93 12.89
N PRO A 53 9.93 -4.67 12.90
CA PRO A 53 9.28 -4.02 14.04
C PRO A 53 9.40 -4.86 15.31
N THR A 54 9.27 -4.20 16.46
CA THR A 54 9.23 -4.83 17.78
C THR A 54 8.10 -5.86 17.87
N TYR A 55 6.94 -5.55 17.29
CA TYR A 55 5.79 -6.44 17.25
C TYR A 55 5.36 -6.78 15.82
N ASP A 56 5.12 -8.07 15.56
CA ASP A 56 4.70 -8.56 14.24
C ASP A 56 3.24 -8.14 13.91
N THR A 57 2.99 -7.98 12.63
CA THR A 57 1.67 -7.65 12.06
C THR A 57 1.36 -8.62 10.93
N LYS A 58 0.13 -9.14 10.93
CA LYS A 58 -0.38 -10.01 9.87
C LYS A 58 -1.59 -9.38 9.23
N VAL A 59 -1.72 -9.55 7.92
CA VAL A 59 -2.90 -9.13 7.16
C VAL A 59 -3.48 -10.31 6.43
N GLU A 60 -4.73 -10.63 6.69
CA GLU A 60 -5.50 -11.62 5.94
C GLU A 60 -6.36 -10.94 4.89
N LEU A 61 -6.30 -11.43 3.65
CA LEU A 61 -7.06 -10.91 2.51
C LEU A 61 -7.87 -12.02 1.85
N CYS A 62 -9.13 -11.74 1.56
CA CYS A 62 -9.96 -12.52 0.65
C CYS A 62 -11.02 -11.63 0.00
N GLN A 63 -11.60 -12.07 -1.12
CA GLN A 63 -12.72 -11.39 -1.77
C GLN A 63 -14.02 -12.14 -1.56
N GLN A 64 -15.14 -11.43 -1.52
CA GLN A 64 -16.46 -12.01 -1.39
C GLN A 64 -17.47 -11.27 -2.27
N GLN A 65 -18.56 -11.95 -2.62
CA GLN A 65 -19.68 -11.31 -3.30
C GLN A 65 -20.27 -10.22 -2.40
N SER A 66 -20.37 -9.00 -2.92
CA SER A 66 -21.05 -7.89 -2.26
C SER A 66 -22.56 -8.11 -2.18
N SER A 67 -23.23 -7.28 -1.38
CA SER A 67 -24.70 -7.23 -1.36
C SER A 67 -25.30 -6.83 -2.73
N THR A 68 -24.52 -6.14 -3.56
CA THR A 68 -24.86 -5.83 -4.95
C THR A 68 -24.44 -6.98 -5.88
N PRO A 69 -25.34 -7.48 -6.76
CA PRO A 69 -25.01 -8.54 -7.71
C PRO A 69 -23.84 -8.17 -8.63
N ASN A 70 -22.92 -9.12 -8.84
CA ASN A 70 -21.72 -8.99 -9.68
C ASN A 70 -20.70 -7.95 -9.20
N VAL A 71 -20.82 -7.49 -7.95
CA VAL A 71 -19.83 -6.64 -7.29
C VAL A 71 -19.11 -7.46 -6.23
N TYR A 72 -17.81 -7.24 -6.07
CA TYR A 72 -17.01 -7.92 -5.06
C TYR A 72 -16.55 -6.92 -4.00
N ASP A 73 -16.57 -7.37 -2.74
CA ASP A 73 -15.96 -6.66 -1.64
C ASP A 73 -14.63 -7.34 -1.28
N LEU A 74 -13.63 -6.52 -0.98
CA LEU A 74 -12.36 -6.94 -0.40
C LEU A 74 -12.51 -7.00 1.12
N PHE A 75 -12.31 -8.18 1.71
CA PHE A 75 -12.17 -8.38 3.14
C PHE A 75 -10.69 -8.26 3.52
N VAL A 76 -10.40 -7.42 4.51
CA VAL A 76 -9.07 -7.16 5.05
C VAL A 76 -9.13 -7.30 6.55
N LYS A 77 -8.27 -8.14 7.13
CA LYS A 77 -8.12 -8.26 8.58
C LYS A 77 -6.67 -8.10 8.98
N PHE A 78 -6.40 -7.11 9.81
CA PHE A 78 -5.15 -6.96 10.53
C PHE A 78 -5.24 -7.70 11.86
N ASP A 79 -4.22 -8.48 12.18
CA ASP A 79 -3.99 -9.07 13.50
C ASP A 79 -2.61 -8.65 13.98
N MET A 80 -2.53 -8.09 15.18
CA MET A 80 -1.27 -7.61 15.75
C MET A 80 -1.18 -7.83 17.25
N PHE A 81 0.03 -8.12 17.70
CA PHE A 81 0.39 -8.06 19.10
C PHE A 81 0.81 -6.63 19.45
N ASP A 82 0.37 -6.17 20.62
CA ASP A 82 0.63 -4.84 21.15
C ASP A 82 0.35 -4.87 22.66
N GLU A 83 1.37 -4.62 23.47
CA GLU A 83 1.26 -4.66 24.93
C GLU A 83 0.48 -3.47 25.50
N ASN A 84 0.38 -2.37 24.76
CA ASN A 84 -0.25 -1.15 25.25
C ASN A 84 -0.85 -0.33 24.09
N PRO A 85 -1.88 -0.85 23.40
CA PRO A 85 -2.56 -0.13 22.34
C PRO A 85 -3.10 1.21 22.86
N SER A 86 -2.72 2.27 22.18
CA SER A 86 -2.80 3.65 22.61
C SER A 86 -3.38 4.49 21.48
N SER A 87 -4.59 5.00 21.69
CA SER A 87 -5.14 6.06 20.86
C SER A 87 -6.26 6.78 21.63
N PRO A 88 -6.38 8.11 21.55
CA PRO A 88 -7.53 8.84 22.11
C PRO A 88 -8.71 8.91 21.13
N TYR A 89 -8.49 8.53 19.86
CA TYR A 89 -9.46 8.74 18.79
C TYR A 89 -10.54 7.67 18.77
N THR A 90 -11.77 8.08 18.50
CA THR A 90 -12.98 7.23 18.52
C THR A 90 -13.95 7.57 17.40
N LYS A 91 -13.64 8.56 16.55
CA LYS A 91 -14.55 9.10 15.54
C LYS A 91 -13.93 9.03 14.16
N CYS A 92 -14.81 8.93 13.17
CA CYS A 92 -14.47 8.95 11.75
C CYS A 92 -13.60 10.16 11.38
N ASN A 93 -12.56 9.92 10.58
CA ASN A 93 -11.65 10.91 10.00
C ASN A 93 -10.93 11.81 11.02
N GLN A 94 -10.69 11.30 12.23
CA GLN A 94 -9.68 11.86 13.13
C GLN A 94 -8.26 11.49 12.63
N PRO A 95 -7.20 12.23 13.01
CA PRO A 95 -5.85 11.99 12.52
C PRO A 95 -5.22 10.75 13.21
N LEU A 96 -5.60 9.55 12.77
CA LEU A 96 -5.24 8.31 13.49
C LEU A 96 -3.74 8.04 13.44
N TYR A 97 -3.05 8.49 12.39
CA TYR A 97 -1.59 8.44 12.24
C TYR A 97 -0.75 9.03 13.38
N GLU A 98 -1.35 9.82 14.29
CA GLU A 98 -0.64 10.36 15.46
C GLU A 98 -0.46 9.33 16.59
N TYR A 99 -1.09 8.16 16.48
CA TYR A 99 -1.14 7.12 17.51
C TYR A 99 -1.11 5.72 16.89
N ASP A 100 -1.43 4.68 17.67
CA ASP A 100 -1.51 3.32 17.13
C ASP A 100 -2.57 3.22 16.04
N SER A 101 -2.11 2.83 14.86
CA SER A 101 -2.94 2.67 13.68
C SER A 101 -2.42 1.54 12.79
N VAL A 102 -3.34 0.93 12.06
CA VAL A 102 -3.04 0.15 10.87
C VAL A 102 -3.63 0.81 9.66
N GLU A 103 -2.93 0.72 8.55
CA GLU A 103 -3.31 1.44 7.34
C GLU A 103 -3.27 0.54 6.11
N MET A 104 -4.20 0.75 5.19
CA MET A 104 -4.21 0.15 3.86
C MET A 104 -4.29 1.26 2.83
N PHE A 105 -3.33 1.27 1.91
CA PHE A 105 -3.34 2.16 0.77
C PHE A 105 -3.60 1.30 -0.47
N ILE A 106 -4.58 1.66 -1.30
CA ILE A 106 -5.03 0.79 -2.39
C ILE A 106 -5.56 1.54 -3.61
N ALA A 107 -5.23 1.05 -4.79
CA ALA A 107 -5.77 1.52 -6.07
C ALA A 107 -5.94 0.37 -7.05
N ALA A 108 -6.91 0.49 -7.95
CA ALA A 108 -6.99 -0.30 -9.16
C ALA A 108 -5.88 0.09 -10.16
N TYR A 109 -5.41 -0.89 -10.93
CA TYR A 109 -4.59 -0.71 -12.13
C TYR A 109 -4.91 -1.76 -13.18
N ASN A 110 -4.48 -1.51 -14.42
CA ASN A 110 -4.47 -2.50 -15.50
C ASN A 110 -3.02 -2.92 -15.76
N PRO A 111 -2.68 -4.23 -15.69
CA PRO A 111 -1.33 -4.70 -15.97
C PRO A 111 -0.89 -4.46 -17.42
N ASN A 112 -1.82 -4.21 -18.34
CA ASN A 112 -1.54 -3.89 -19.74
C ASN A 112 -1.29 -2.38 -19.99
N ASP A 113 -1.59 -1.53 -19.01
CA ASP A 113 -1.16 -0.12 -19.06
C ASP A 113 0.34 -0.04 -18.81
N ASN A 114 1.01 1.00 -19.32
CA ASN A 114 2.47 1.16 -19.24
C ASN A 114 2.99 0.81 -17.83
N GLU A 115 3.70 -0.32 -17.72
CA GLU A 115 4.06 -1.04 -16.49
C GLU A 115 4.80 -0.20 -15.42
N ASN A 116 5.33 0.97 -15.80
CA ASN A 116 6.17 1.83 -14.97
C ASN A 116 5.44 2.99 -14.29
N MET A 117 4.11 3.11 -14.42
CA MET A 117 3.36 4.17 -13.75
C MET A 117 2.72 3.65 -12.47
N TYR A 118 3.13 4.20 -11.32
CA TYR A 118 2.44 3.97 -10.06
C TYR A 118 1.12 4.76 -10.00
N PRO A 119 0.13 4.31 -9.21
CA PRO A 119 -1.14 4.99 -9.11
C PRO A 119 -0.94 6.35 -8.45
N THR A 120 -1.32 7.43 -9.15
CA THR A 120 -1.29 8.78 -8.58
C THR A 120 -2.57 9.11 -7.80
N THR A 121 -3.59 8.26 -7.90
CA THR A 121 -4.83 8.36 -7.13
C THR A 121 -5.09 7.02 -6.46
N TYR A 122 -5.35 7.01 -5.16
CA TYR A 122 -5.57 5.81 -4.37
C TYR A 122 -6.42 6.11 -3.14
N PHE A 123 -7.04 5.09 -2.55
CA PHE A 123 -7.66 5.21 -1.25
C PHE A 123 -6.66 4.95 -0.14
N GLU A 124 -6.77 5.72 0.93
CA GLU A 124 -6.12 5.54 2.21
C GLU A 124 -7.18 5.21 3.25
N PHE A 125 -7.00 4.10 3.95
CA PHE A 125 -7.81 3.70 5.09
C PHE A 125 -6.91 3.52 6.30
N GLU A 126 -7.24 4.14 7.43
CA GLU A 126 -6.56 3.92 8.71
C GLU A 126 -7.59 3.44 9.73
N MET A 127 -7.20 2.50 10.59
CA MET A 127 -7.99 2.08 11.74
C MET A 127 -7.13 2.05 13.00
N ASN A 128 -7.71 2.47 14.12
CA ASN A 128 -7.04 2.43 15.41
C ASN A 128 -7.66 1.36 16.34
N PRO A 129 -7.03 1.05 17.49
CA PRO A 129 -7.54 0.05 18.44
C PRO A 129 -8.96 0.33 18.98
N ASN A 130 -9.38 1.60 19.00
CA ASN A 130 -10.71 2.01 19.48
C ASN A 130 -11.80 1.94 18.40
N GLY A 131 -11.48 1.50 17.18
CA GLY A 131 -12.44 1.35 16.10
C GLY A 131 -12.81 2.64 15.38
N ALA A 132 -12.01 3.70 15.52
CA ALA A 132 -12.10 4.84 14.62
C ALA A 132 -11.60 4.42 13.22
N LEU A 133 -12.24 4.97 12.18
CA LEU A 133 -11.84 4.78 10.78
C LEU A 133 -11.46 6.15 10.21
N PHE A 134 -10.34 6.23 9.52
CA PHE A 134 -10.04 7.29 8.56
C PHE A 134 -10.22 6.71 7.15
N ALA A 135 -10.84 7.47 6.26
CA ALA A 135 -10.96 7.11 4.86
C ALA A 135 -10.81 8.35 3.97
N SER A 136 -9.88 8.30 3.02
CA SER A 136 -9.61 9.43 2.13
C SER A 136 -9.27 8.94 0.72
N LEU A 137 -9.76 9.65 -0.30
CA LEU A 137 -9.29 9.51 -1.66
C LEU A 137 -8.10 10.45 -1.84
N ILE A 138 -6.92 9.87 -2.00
CA ILE A 138 -5.65 10.57 -2.08
C ILE A 138 -5.26 10.78 -3.53
N THR A 139 -4.71 11.96 -3.83
CA THR A 139 -3.93 12.23 -5.03
C THR A 139 -2.49 12.55 -4.62
N ASN A 140 -1.53 11.82 -5.17
CA ASN A 140 -0.09 12.00 -4.99
C ASN A 140 0.63 11.90 -6.33
N THR A 141 1.21 13.00 -6.79
CA THR A 141 1.91 13.07 -8.08
C THR A 141 3.44 13.00 -7.95
N CYS A 142 3.97 12.88 -6.74
CA CYS A 142 5.39 13.02 -6.45
C CYS A 142 6.04 11.74 -5.88
N ASP A 143 5.25 10.70 -5.59
CA ASP A 143 5.73 9.40 -5.06
C ASP A 143 6.55 9.53 -3.77
N ASP A 144 6.12 10.48 -2.95
CA ASP A 144 6.62 10.73 -1.62
C ASP A 144 5.57 11.49 -0.81
N CYS A 145 5.97 11.96 0.39
CA CYS A 145 5.10 12.70 1.29
C CYS A 145 4.94 14.18 0.89
N SER A 146 5.29 14.53 -0.35
CA SER A 146 5.03 15.82 -0.97
C SER A 146 3.93 15.71 -2.02
N CYS A 147 3.32 16.84 -2.39
CA CYS A 147 2.28 16.89 -3.42
C CYS A 147 1.03 16.04 -3.13
N ILE A 148 0.73 15.76 -1.86
CA ILE A 148 -0.44 14.99 -1.44
C ILE A 148 -1.62 15.93 -1.26
N THR A 149 -2.76 15.52 -1.81
CA THR A 149 -4.07 16.08 -1.47
C THR A 149 -5.02 14.94 -1.16
N GLY A 150 -5.96 15.16 -0.24
CA GLY A 150 -6.92 14.15 0.17
C GLY A 150 -8.34 14.70 0.19
N VAL A 151 -9.29 13.87 -0.25
CA VAL A 151 -10.72 14.13 -0.12
C VAL A 151 -11.29 13.09 0.85
N LEU A 152 -11.67 13.56 2.04
CA LEU A 152 -12.26 12.71 3.07
C LEU A 152 -13.53 12.02 2.56
N GLN A 153 -13.63 10.73 2.85
CA GLN A 153 -14.78 9.90 2.55
C GLN A 153 -15.65 9.72 3.79
N SER A 154 -16.92 9.37 3.58
CA SER A 154 -17.82 9.06 4.67
C SER A 154 -17.56 7.64 5.19
N CYS A 155 -17.27 7.49 6.49
CA CYS A 155 -17.18 6.16 7.13
C CYS A 155 -18.54 5.46 7.27
N THR A 156 -19.65 6.12 6.95
CA THR A 156 -21.01 5.56 7.11
C THR A 156 -21.63 5.12 5.79
N ASN A 157 -20.91 5.21 4.67
CA ASN A 157 -21.43 4.73 3.39
C ASN A 157 -21.31 3.20 3.33
N THR A 158 -22.40 2.50 3.66
CA THR A 158 -22.44 1.03 3.71
C THR A 158 -22.38 0.36 2.33
N ASN A 159 -22.49 1.10 1.23
CA ASN A 159 -22.29 0.53 -0.11
C ASN A 159 -20.80 0.45 -0.47
N ASP A 160 -20.02 1.44 -0.03
CA ASP A 160 -18.61 1.59 -0.35
C ASP A 160 -17.72 0.93 0.71
N ILE A 161 -18.11 1.07 1.98
CA ILE A 161 -17.48 0.50 3.17
C ILE A 161 -18.55 -0.27 3.94
N PRO A 162 -18.90 -1.51 3.53
CA PRO A 162 -19.97 -2.27 4.16
C PRO A 162 -19.77 -2.58 5.63
N TYR A 163 -18.51 -2.71 6.06
CA TYR A 163 -18.19 -3.09 7.43
C TYR A 163 -16.78 -2.67 7.83
N TYR A 164 -16.63 -2.20 9.07
CA TYR A 164 -15.33 -2.08 9.73
C TYR A 164 -15.50 -2.25 11.24
N GLN A 165 -14.48 -2.80 11.90
CA GLN A 165 -14.46 -2.94 13.35
C GLN A 165 -13.02 -3.13 13.84
N ALA A 166 -12.69 -2.56 15.00
CA ALA A 166 -11.52 -2.96 15.77
C ALA A 166 -11.92 -3.63 17.09
N GLN A 167 -11.05 -4.50 17.58
CA GLN A 167 -11.24 -5.19 18.86
C GLN A 167 -9.89 -5.39 19.55
N ILE A 168 -9.81 -4.95 20.80
CA ILE A 168 -8.72 -5.27 21.72
C ILE A 168 -9.06 -6.58 22.46
N TYR A 169 -8.05 -7.43 22.65
CA TYR A 169 -8.16 -8.71 23.35
C TYR A 169 -7.31 -8.72 24.63
N ASP A 170 -7.69 -9.55 25.59
CA ASP A 170 -7.05 -9.66 26.91
C ASP A 170 -5.60 -10.22 26.88
N ASN A 171 -5.11 -10.63 25.72
CA ASN A 171 -3.80 -11.26 25.51
C ASN A 171 -2.77 -10.31 24.85
N ASN A 172 -2.89 -9.00 25.08
CA ASN A 172 -2.01 -7.98 24.49
C ASN A 172 -2.03 -8.04 22.95
N SER A 173 -3.22 -8.13 22.39
CA SER A 173 -3.39 -8.09 20.94
C SER A 173 -4.62 -7.30 20.58
N TRP A 174 -4.66 -6.80 19.36
CA TRP A 174 -5.86 -6.24 18.78
C TRP A 174 -5.97 -6.61 17.30
N SER A 175 -7.18 -6.54 16.78
CA SER A 175 -7.45 -6.76 15.37
C SER A 175 -8.27 -5.63 14.81
N ALA A 176 -8.10 -5.37 13.52
CA ALA A 176 -8.93 -4.45 12.76
C ALA A 176 -9.42 -5.14 11.49
N VAL A 177 -10.72 -5.10 11.25
CA VAL A 177 -11.37 -5.66 10.07
C VAL A 177 -11.95 -4.53 9.25
N LEU A 178 -11.73 -4.57 7.94
CA LEU A 178 -12.30 -3.66 6.96
C LEU A 178 -12.86 -4.48 5.79
N VAL A 179 -14.07 -4.13 5.36
CA VAL A 179 -14.68 -4.62 4.12
C VAL A 179 -14.93 -3.40 3.25
N VAL A 180 -14.43 -3.43 2.01
CA VAL A 180 -14.53 -2.31 1.06
C VAL A 180 -14.88 -2.80 -0.33
N SER A 181 -15.72 -2.06 -1.05
CA SER A 181 -16.13 -2.38 -2.42
C SER A 181 -14.97 -2.22 -3.40
N VAL A 182 -14.64 -3.30 -4.13
CA VAL A 182 -13.63 -3.26 -5.20
C VAL A 182 -14.09 -2.36 -6.33
N GLN A 183 -15.39 -2.37 -6.67
CA GLN A 183 -15.93 -1.50 -7.71
C GLN A 183 -15.73 -0.02 -7.35
N TRP A 184 -15.98 0.36 -6.10
CA TRP A 184 -15.78 1.73 -5.64
C TRP A 184 -14.30 2.16 -5.73
N ILE A 185 -13.37 1.26 -5.37
CA ILE A 185 -11.94 1.47 -5.59
C ILE A 185 -11.66 1.70 -7.07
N THR A 186 -12.09 0.80 -7.95
CA THR A 186 -11.83 0.89 -9.39
C THR A 186 -12.35 2.18 -10.02
N GLU A 187 -13.60 2.55 -9.76
CA GLU A 187 -14.24 3.72 -10.37
C GLU A 187 -13.55 5.04 -9.99
N ASN A 188 -12.95 5.12 -8.80
CA ASN A 188 -12.34 6.35 -8.30
C ASN A 188 -10.83 6.43 -8.54
N THR A 189 -10.12 5.32 -8.59
CA THR A 189 -8.66 5.30 -8.76
C THR A 189 -8.25 5.00 -10.19
N TYR A 190 -9.13 4.38 -10.98
CA TYR A 190 -8.90 4.05 -12.38
C TYR A 190 -10.17 4.32 -13.22
N PRO A 191 -10.57 5.59 -13.40
CA PRO A 191 -11.85 5.95 -14.03
C PRO A 191 -11.97 5.56 -15.52
N ASN A 192 -10.86 5.23 -16.17
CA ASN A 192 -10.84 4.75 -17.55
C ASN A 192 -10.93 3.21 -17.66
N ALA A 193 -11.20 2.51 -16.55
CA ALA A 193 -11.40 1.07 -16.55
C ALA A 193 -12.51 0.69 -17.54
N THR A 194 -12.15 -0.08 -18.57
CA THR A 194 -13.11 -0.59 -19.56
C THR A 194 -13.70 -1.93 -19.15
N ASN A 195 -13.02 -2.68 -18.28
CA ASN A 195 -13.48 -3.95 -17.76
C ASN A 195 -13.11 -4.09 -16.26
N ILE A 196 -14.10 -4.03 -15.37
CA ILE A 196 -13.89 -4.19 -13.93
C ILE A 196 -13.46 -5.63 -13.59
N GLU A 197 -13.83 -6.62 -14.41
CA GLU A 197 -13.47 -8.03 -14.20
C GLU A 197 -11.98 -8.31 -14.46
N GLU A 198 -11.28 -7.40 -15.15
CA GLU A 198 -9.82 -7.44 -15.36
C GLU A 198 -9.09 -6.46 -14.43
N THR A 199 -9.75 -5.99 -13.36
CA THR A 199 -9.11 -5.08 -12.41
C THR A 199 -8.09 -5.83 -11.57
N HIS A 200 -6.85 -5.36 -11.60
CA HIS A 200 -5.84 -5.72 -10.63
C HIS A 200 -5.69 -4.60 -9.59
N LEU A 201 -5.17 -4.91 -8.41
CA LEU A 201 -5.02 -3.95 -7.32
C LEU A 201 -3.54 -3.73 -7.02
N ARG A 202 -3.16 -2.46 -6.82
CA ARG A 202 -1.92 -2.09 -6.17
C ARG A 202 -2.21 -1.68 -4.75
N ALA A 203 -1.60 -2.36 -3.77
CA ALA A 203 -1.83 -2.06 -2.37
C ALA A 203 -0.56 -2.16 -1.52
N ASN A 204 -0.57 -1.47 -0.39
CA ASN A 204 0.38 -1.69 0.69
C ASN A 204 -0.32 -1.56 2.04
N PHE A 205 0.31 -2.12 3.05
CA PHE A 205 -0.24 -2.25 4.39
C PHE A 205 0.80 -1.76 5.38
N TYR A 206 0.36 -0.93 6.33
CA TYR A 206 1.23 -0.23 7.26
C TYR A 206 0.76 -0.40 8.70
N ARG A 207 1.67 -0.21 9.64
CA ARG A 207 1.38 -0.04 11.07
C ARG A 207 2.22 1.11 11.62
N ILE A 208 1.57 1.94 12.41
CA ILE A 208 2.20 2.88 13.33
C ILE A 208 2.01 2.30 14.73
N ASP A 209 3.12 2.19 15.46
CA ASP A 209 3.16 1.61 16.80
C ASP A 209 3.81 2.59 17.77
N VAL A 210 3.11 2.94 18.84
CA VAL A 210 3.45 3.91 19.86
C VAL A 210 4.02 3.18 21.05
N LEU A 211 5.34 3.12 21.09
CA LEU A 211 6.06 2.40 22.12
C LEU A 211 6.33 3.29 23.34
N ASN A 212 6.67 2.63 24.45
CA ASN A 212 7.17 3.28 25.66
C ASN A 212 6.28 4.43 26.16
N ASN A 213 4.95 4.24 26.13
CA ASN A 213 3.94 5.23 26.54
C ASN A 213 4.00 6.56 25.75
N GLY A 214 4.35 6.51 24.46
CA GLY A 214 4.39 7.68 23.59
C GLY A 214 5.75 8.32 23.42
N GLU A 215 6.81 7.71 23.95
CA GLU A 215 8.18 8.21 23.82
C GLU A 215 8.82 7.81 22.48
N GLU A 216 8.38 6.70 21.87
CA GLU A 216 8.95 6.15 20.65
C GLU A 216 7.86 5.72 19.67
N TYR A 217 8.15 5.81 18.37
CA TYR A 217 7.25 5.41 17.30
C TYR A 217 7.97 4.45 16.36
N GLU A 218 7.35 3.32 16.07
CA GLU A 218 7.75 2.44 14.99
C GLU A 218 6.78 2.57 13.81
N TYR A 219 7.37 2.64 12.62
CA TYR A 219 6.65 2.71 11.36
C TYR A 219 7.06 1.49 10.55
N SER A 220 6.11 0.61 10.29
CA SER A 220 6.36 -0.65 9.59
C SER A 220 5.40 -0.86 8.43
N SER A 221 5.83 -1.65 7.46
CA SER A 221 5.03 -1.96 6.29
C SER A 221 5.28 -3.35 5.75
N TRP A 222 4.30 -3.87 5.02
CA TRP A 222 4.44 -5.12 4.28
C TRP A 222 5.47 -4.97 3.15
N ASN A 223 5.40 -3.88 2.38
CA ASN A 223 6.44 -3.51 1.42
C ASN A 223 7.11 -2.19 1.85
N PRO A 224 8.39 -2.17 2.25
CA PRO A 224 9.09 -0.96 2.68
C PRO A 224 9.17 0.13 1.62
N THR A 225 9.05 1.38 2.07
CA THR A 225 9.22 2.56 1.20
C THR A 225 10.68 3.03 1.14
N TYR A 226 11.52 2.54 2.06
CA TYR A 226 12.93 2.88 2.22
C TYR A 226 13.18 4.39 2.40
N LYS A 227 12.20 5.10 3.00
CA LYS A 227 12.28 6.54 3.28
C LYS A 227 12.71 6.79 4.74
N ASP A 228 13.51 7.83 4.93
CA ASP A 228 13.90 8.37 6.24
C ASP A 228 13.93 9.92 6.14
N PRO A 229 13.04 10.65 6.85
CA PRO A 229 12.02 10.17 7.79
C PRO A 229 10.97 9.25 7.13
N PRO A 230 10.22 8.44 7.93
CA PRO A 230 9.19 7.55 7.41
C PRO A 230 8.17 8.27 6.53
N CYS A 231 7.80 7.63 5.44
CA CYS A 231 6.78 8.12 4.52
C CYS A 231 6.05 6.95 3.86
N PHE A 232 4.74 6.84 4.09
CA PHE A 232 3.89 5.75 3.55
C PHE A 232 3.27 6.10 2.20
N HIS A 233 3.19 7.39 1.86
CA HIS A 233 2.68 7.86 0.57
C HIS A 233 3.72 7.70 -0.55
N VAL A 234 4.15 6.46 -0.81
CA VAL A 234 5.05 6.09 -1.91
C VAL A 234 4.34 5.02 -2.76
N PRO A 235 3.42 5.40 -3.66
CA PRO A 235 2.64 4.45 -4.44
C PRO A 235 3.46 3.52 -5.33
N SER A 236 4.70 3.90 -5.68
CA SER A 236 5.62 2.99 -6.39
C SER A 236 5.99 1.76 -5.56
N SER A 237 5.93 1.85 -4.24
CA SER A 237 6.14 0.73 -3.31
C SER A 237 4.89 -0.14 -3.11
N PHE A 238 3.74 0.16 -3.72
CA PHE A 238 2.58 -0.72 -3.57
C PHE A 238 2.82 -2.07 -4.28
N GLY A 239 2.57 -3.17 -3.58
CA GLY A 239 2.61 -4.51 -4.17
C GLY A 239 1.43 -4.76 -5.11
N TYR A 240 1.46 -5.89 -5.80
CA TYR A 240 0.55 -6.19 -6.90
C TYR A 240 -0.33 -7.37 -6.53
N PHE A 241 -1.63 -7.24 -6.80
CA PHE A 241 -2.65 -8.21 -6.45
C PHE A 241 -3.60 -8.44 -7.62
N SER A 242 -3.96 -9.70 -7.84
CA SER A 242 -5.04 -10.10 -8.75
C SER A 242 -6.20 -10.69 -7.95
N LEU A 243 -7.41 -10.64 -8.50
CA LEU A 243 -8.58 -11.29 -7.94
C LEU A 243 -8.75 -12.67 -8.60
N SER A 244 -9.01 -13.70 -7.80
CA SER A 244 -9.25 -15.09 -8.25
C SER A 244 -10.59 -15.31 -8.95
#